data_AF-A0A7Z7LDZ6-F1
#
_entry.id   AF-A0A7Z7LDZ6-F1
#
_cell.length_a   1.000
_cell.length_b   1.000
_cell.length_c   1.000
_cell.angle_alpha   90.00
_cell.angle_beta   90.00
_cell.angle_gamma   90.00
#
_symmetry.space_group_name_H-M   'P 1'
#
loop_
_entity.id
_entity.type
_entity.pdbx_description
1 polymer ?
#
loop_
_entity_poly.entity_id
_entity_poly.type
_entity_poly.pdbx_seq_one_letter_code
_entity_poly.pdbx_strand_id
1 'polypeptide(L)'
;MEESRRLKSRVSGFSLVEVLMSLLIIVVIVATILPLLANSMRQAHKNRFVTAELAVVQNDLEEEIFVSTRGQSYSVNVDIDGSNVTVSGELVTKNFAEGKQIGIFLRSR
;
A
#
# COMPACT_ATOMS: atom_id res chain seq x y z
N MET A 1 58.66 33.71 -43.22
CA MET A 1 58.30 32.29 -43.38
C MET A 1 57.36 31.94 -42.25
N GLU A 2 56.10 31.73 -42.57
CA GLU A 2 54.98 31.62 -41.63
C GLU A 2 54.85 30.16 -41.16
N GLU A 3 55.14 29.88 -39.89
CA GLU A 3 54.98 28.56 -39.29
C GLU A 3 53.49 28.21 -39.18
N SER A 4 53.00 27.36 -40.09
CA SER A 4 51.69 26.70 -39.96
C SER A 4 51.72 25.69 -38.81
N ARG A 5 51.44 26.13 -37.58
CA ARG A 5 51.05 25.23 -36.47
C ARG A 5 49.59 24.81 -36.64
N ARG A 6 49.34 23.87 -37.56
CA ARG A 6 48.11 23.10 -37.57
C ARG A 6 48.15 22.12 -36.40
N LEU A 7 47.64 22.54 -35.23
CA LEU A 7 47.25 21.64 -34.14
C LEU A 7 46.10 20.77 -34.65
N LYS A 8 46.46 19.63 -35.24
CA LYS A 8 45.51 18.60 -35.67
C LYS A 8 44.97 17.94 -34.40
N SER A 9 43.82 18.40 -33.92
CA SER A 9 43.07 17.71 -32.88
C SER A 9 42.72 16.30 -33.37
N ARG A 10 43.46 15.29 -32.90
CA ARG A 10 43.08 13.90 -33.10
C ARG A 10 41.89 13.64 -32.18
N VAL A 11 40.69 13.65 -32.75
CA VAL A 11 39.50 13.09 -32.10
C VAL A 11 39.71 11.58 -32.07
N SER A 12 40.08 11.03 -30.92
CA SER A 12 40.16 9.58 -30.72
C SER A 12 38.74 9.03 -30.61
N GLY A 13 38.35 8.14 -31.52
CA GLY A 13 37.12 7.36 -31.39
C GLY A 13 37.21 6.31 -30.28
N PHE A 14 36.08 5.72 -29.93
CA PHE A 14 36.00 4.68 -28.90
C PHE A 14 36.76 3.42 -29.31
N SER A 15 37.57 2.89 -28.39
CA SER A 15 38.20 1.58 -28.55
C SER A 15 37.17 0.47 -28.36
N LEU A 16 37.32 -0.65 -29.09
CA LEU A 16 36.48 -1.84 -28.91
C LEU A 16 36.48 -2.32 -27.44
N VAL A 17 37.62 -2.20 -26.76
CA VAL A 17 37.76 -2.57 -25.34
C VAL A 17 36.91 -1.66 -24.45
N GLU A 18 36.88 -0.35 -24.72
CA GLU A 18 36.03 0.58 -23.96
C GLU A 18 34.55 0.27 -24.14
N VAL A 19 34.14 -0.09 -25.36
CA VAL A 19 32.74 -0.48 -25.63
C VAL A 19 32.38 -1.75 -24.86
N LEU A 20 33.24 -2.76 -24.85
CA LEU A 20 33.02 -4.00 -24.10
C LEU A 20 32.95 -3.77 -22.58
N MET A 21 33.83 -2.92 -22.06
CA MET A 21 33.81 -2.56 -20.63
C MET A 21 32.55 -1.78 -20.26
N SER A 22 32.13 -0.84 -21.12
CA SER A 22 30.89 -0.09 -20.92
C SER A 22 29.67 -1.02 -20.90
N LEU A 23 29.64 -1.99 -21.81
CA LEU A 23 28.55 -2.96 -21.90
C LEU A 23 28.52 -3.89 -20.68
N LEU A 24 29.69 -4.33 -20.20
CA LEU A 24 29.82 -5.10 -18.96
C LEU A 24 29.25 -4.33 -17.75
N ILE A 25 29.62 -3.06 -17.61
CA ILE A 25 29.15 -2.20 -16.51
C ILE A 25 27.62 -2.08 -16.55
N ILE A 26 27.04 -1.84 -17.74
CA ILE A 26 25.59 -1.75 -17.91
C ILE A 26 24.90 -3.07 -17.48
N VAL A 27 25.42 -4.22 -17.90
CA VAL A 27 24.86 -5.53 -17.53
C VAL A 27 24.88 -5.74 -16.02
N VAL A 28 25.98 -5.41 -15.34
CA VAL A 28 26.09 -5.52 -13.88
C VAL A 28 25.07 -4.61 -13.18
N ILE A 29 24.95 -3.36 -13.63
CA ILE A 29 23.97 -2.41 -13.07
C ILE A 29 22.55 -2.95 -13.23
N VAL A 30 22.17 -3.38 -14.44
CA VAL A 30 20.82 -3.90 -14.72
C VAL A 30 20.53 -5.14 -13.88
N ALA A 31 21.48 -6.05 -13.73
CA ALA A 31 21.34 -7.24 -12.91
C ALA A 31 21.05 -6.92 -11.43
N THR A 32 21.63 -5.84 -10.90
CA THR A 32 21.36 -5.39 -9.51
C THR A 32 20.03 -4.66 -9.35
N ILE A 33 19.58 -3.90 -10.35
CA ILE A 33 18.37 -3.07 -10.26
C ILE A 33 17.09 -3.89 -10.50
N LEU A 34 17.12 -4.89 -11.39
CA LEU A 34 15.96 -5.74 -11.71
C LEU A 34 15.25 -6.34 -10.47
N PRO A 35 15.93 -7.00 -9.51
CA PRO A 35 15.27 -7.56 -8.34
C PRO A 35 14.64 -6.48 -7.43
N LEU A 36 15.22 -5.28 -7.37
CA LEU A 36 14.66 -4.16 -6.61
C LEU A 36 13.35 -3.67 -7.24
N LEU A 37 13.31 -3.52 -8.57
CA LEU A 37 12.10 -3.14 -9.29
C LEU A 37 11.00 -4.20 -9.18
N ALA A 38 11.36 -5.49 -9.31
CA ALA A 38 10.42 -6.59 -9.16
C ALA A 38 9.78 -6.62 -7.76
N ASN A 39 10.60 -6.42 -6.70
CA ASN A 39 10.10 -6.34 -5.34
C ASN A 39 9.22 -5.12 -5.09
N SER A 40 9.59 -3.96 -5.63
CA SER A 40 8.81 -2.73 -5.55
C SER A 40 7.44 -2.89 -6.20
N MET A 41 7.37 -3.44 -7.42
CA MET A 41 6.10 -3.69 -8.10
C MET A 41 5.23 -4.70 -7.34
N ARG A 42 5.83 -5.77 -6.80
CA ARG A 42 5.10 -6.74 -5.98
C ARG A 42 4.51 -6.09 -4.73
N GLN A 43 5.25 -5.19 -4.08
CA GLN A 43 4.77 -4.47 -2.90
C GLN A 43 3.69 -3.44 -3.25
N ALA A 44 3.84 -2.71 -4.36
CA ALA A 44 2.81 -1.79 -4.84
C ALA A 44 1.49 -2.51 -5.16
N HIS A 45 1.55 -3.70 -5.76
CA HIS A 45 0.36 -4.51 -6.01
C HIS A 45 -0.31 -4.99 -4.72
N LYS A 46 0.48 -5.48 -3.74
CA LYS A 46 -0.05 -5.86 -2.43
C LYS A 46 -0.72 -4.68 -1.72
N ASN A 47 -0.08 -3.51 -1.74
CA ASN A 47 -0.63 -2.33 -1.09
C ASN A 47 -1.92 -1.86 -1.77
N ARG A 48 -1.97 -1.85 -3.12
CA ARG A 48 -3.21 -1.52 -3.85
C ARG A 48 -4.36 -2.46 -3.51
N PHE A 49 -4.07 -3.76 -3.41
CA PHE A 49 -5.08 -4.76 -3.04
C PHE A 49 -5.64 -4.50 -1.63
N VAL A 50 -4.75 -4.32 -0.64
CA VAL A 50 -5.16 -4.03 0.74
C VAL A 50 -5.94 -2.71 0.85
N THR A 51 -5.53 -1.66 0.13
CA THR A 51 -6.24 -0.37 0.15
C THR A 51 -7.61 -0.45 -0.53
N ALA A 52 -7.74 -1.20 -1.63
CA ALA A 52 -9.03 -1.39 -2.30
C ALA A 52 -10.00 -2.21 -1.46
N GLU A 53 -9.54 -3.30 -0.85
CA GLU A 53 -10.37 -4.11 0.06
C GLU A 53 -10.82 -3.31 1.28
N LEU A 54 -9.92 -2.54 1.91
CA LEU A 54 -10.30 -1.66 3.01
C LEU A 54 -11.33 -0.60 2.60
N ALA A 55 -11.20 -0.03 1.40
CA ALA A 55 -12.13 0.98 0.91
C ALA A 55 -13.53 0.40 0.66
N VAL A 56 -13.63 -0.83 0.14
CA VAL A 56 -14.91 -1.52 -0.03
C VAL A 56 -15.54 -1.82 1.34
N VAL A 57 -14.77 -2.35 2.29
CA VAL A 57 -15.28 -2.64 3.64
C VAL A 57 -15.72 -1.37 4.36
N GLN A 58 -14.98 -0.26 4.21
CA GLN A 58 -15.38 1.03 4.79
C GLN A 58 -16.70 1.52 4.18
N ASN A 59 -16.84 1.46 2.86
CA ASN A 59 -18.05 1.89 2.18
C ASN A 59 -19.28 1.02 2.56
N ASP A 60 -19.09 -0.30 2.69
CA ASP A 60 -20.15 -1.23 3.13
C ASP A 60 -20.54 -1.03 4.60
N LEU A 61 -19.62 -0.57 5.44
CA LEU A 61 -19.91 -0.21 6.83
C LEU A 61 -20.61 1.15 6.90
N GLU A 62 -20.19 2.12 6.10
CA GLU A 62 -20.86 3.41 6.01
C GLU A 62 -22.30 3.25 5.51
N GLU A 63 -22.52 2.52 4.41
CA GLU A 63 -23.85 2.26 3.88
C GLU A 63 -24.74 1.56 4.91
N GLU A 64 -24.24 0.59 5.65
CA GLU A 64 -25.03 -0.10 6.67
C GLU A 64 -25.31 0.74 7.92
N ILE A 65 -24.44 1.69 8.30
CA ILE A 65 -24.76 2.71 9.31
C ILE A 65 -25.99 3.53 8.89
N PHE A 66 -26.25 3.67 7.58
CA PHE A 66 -27.43 4.35 7.04
C PHE A 66 -28.64 3.44 6.79
N VAL A 67 -28.47 2.10 6.74
CA VAL A 67 -29.59 1.16 6.52
C VAL A 67 -30.26 0.77 7.84
N SER A 68 -31.38 1.42 8.07
CA SER A 68 -32.26 1.36 9.25
C SER A 68 -33.10 0.07 9.40
N THR A 69 -32.59 -1.11 9.05
CA THR A 69 -33.34 -2.38 9.20
C THR A 69 -32.88 -3.14 10.45
N ARG A 70 -33.57 -2.81 11.54
CA ARG A 70 -33.25 -3.06 12.95
C ARG A 70 -33.34 -4.52 13.36
N GLY A 71 -32.29 -5.03 14.01
CA GLY A 71 -32.22 -6.37 14.60
C GLY A 71 -31.85 -6.32 16.08
N GLN A 72 -32.82 -6.68 16.92
CA GLN A 72 -32.77 -6.91 18.39
C GLN A 72 -31.95 -5.94 19.26
N SER A 73 -32.67 -5.22 20.13
CA SER A 73 -32.05 -4.37 21.15
C SER A 73 -31.35 -5.20 22.24
N TYR A 74 -30.08 -4.88 22.49
CA TYR A 74 -29.27 -5.45 23.57
C TYR A 74 -29.00 -4.39 24.63
N SER A 75 -29.05 -4.78 25.91
CA SER A 75 -28.63 -3.92 27.01
C SER A 75 -27.28 -4.39 27.53
N VAL A 76 -26.28 -3.50 27.51
CA VAL A 76 -24.93 -3.77 28.00
C VAL A 76 -24.76 -3.06 29.33
N ASN A 77 -24.37 -3.81 30.36
CA ASN A 77 -23.98 -3.23 31.64
C ASN A 77 -22.51 -2.83 31.55
N VAL A 78 -22.23 -1.53 31.64
CA VAL A 78 -20.88 -0.97 31.66
C VAL A 78 -20.57 -0.55 33.09
N ASP A 79 -19.56 -1.16 33.69
CA ASP A 79 -19.03 -0.73 34.98
C ASP A 79 -18.02 0.39 34.77
N ILE A 80 -18.31 1.57 35.33
CA ILE A 80 -17.40 2.73 35.34
C ILE A 80 -17.25 3.16 36.79
N ASP A 81 -16.03 3.05 37.32
CA ASP A 81 -15.68 3.46 38.69
C ASP A 81 -16.63 2.91 39.77
N GLY A 82 -17.05 1.65 39.64
CA GLY A 82 -17.91 0.97 40.61
C GLY A 82 -19.40 1.30 40.48
N SER A 83 -19.78 2.05 39.44
CA SER A 83 -21.17 2.30 39.07
C SER A 83 -21.54 1.48 37.83
N ASN A 84 -22.53 0.60 37.98
CA ASN A 84 -23.10 -0.14 36.87
C ASN A 84 -24.07 0.74 36.09
N VAL A 85 -23.68 1.15 34.87
CA VAL A 85 -24.53 1.89 33.95
C VAL A 85 -25.05 0.92 32.88
N THR A 86 -26.36 0.65 32.90
CA THR A 86 -27.01 -0.11 31.82
C THR A 86 -27.22 0.81 30.63
N VAL A 87 -26.54 0.53 29.52
CA VAL A 87 -26.73 1.22 28.25
C VAL A 87 -27.53 0.30 27.33
N SER A 88 -28.73 0.74 26.96
CA SER A 88 -29.54 0.07 25.94
C SER A 88 -29.15 0.54 24.55
N GLY A 89 -28.97 -0.41 23.64
CA GLY A 89 -28.51 -0.16 22.28
C GLY A 89 -28.75 -1.35 21.38
N GLU A 90 -28.11 -1.35 20.22
CA GLU A 90 -28.19 -2.39 19.22
C GLU A 90 -26.78 -2.95 18.99
N LEU A 91 -26.62 -4.28 19.03
CA LEU A 91 -25.34 -4.92 18.75
C LEU A 91 -25.36 -5.43 17.31
N VAL A 92 -24.62 -4.75 16.44
CA VAL A 92 -24.46 -5.14 15.04
C VAL A 92 -23.19 -5.97 14.92
N THR A 93 -23.30 -7.21 14.44
CA THR A 93 -22.14 -8.10 14.27
C THR A 93 -21.95 -8.42 12.79
N LYS A 94 -20.78 -8.15 12.24
CA LYS A 94 -20.40 -8.50 10.86
C LYS A 94 -19.26 -9.48 10.82
N ASN A 95 -19.30 -10.39 9.85
CA ASN A 95 -18.16 -11.19 9.47
C ASN A 95 -17.20 -10.32 8.64
N PHE A 96 -15.97 -10.17 9.13
CA PHE A 96 -14.91 -9.39 8.47
C PHE A 96 -13.94 -10.29 7.68
N ALA A 97 -13.85 -11.58 8.04
CA ALA A 97 -13.11 -12.60 7.30
C ALA A 97 -13.59 -14.00 7.71
N GLU A 98 -13.04 -15.05 7.09
CA GLU A 98 -13.29 -16.44 7.46
C GLU A 98 -12.99 -16.66 8.96
N GLY A 99 -14.03 -16.86 9.77
CA GLY A 99 -13.93 -17.05 11.21
C GLY A 99 -13.65 -15.78 12.04
N LYS A 100 -13.72 -14.56 11.46
CA LYS A 100 -13.52 -13.31 12.21
C LYS A 100 -14.77 -12.44 12.18
N GLN A 101 -15.22 -12.03 13.36
CA GLN A 101 -16.38 -11.16 13.55
C GLN A 101 -15.98 -9.85 14.22
N ILE A 102 -16.62 -8.76 13.80
CA ILE A 102 -16.54 -7.45 14.42
C ILE A 102 -17.95 -7.11 14.91
N GLY A 103 -18.08 -6.81 16.21
CA GLY A 103 -19.31 -6.33 16.84
C GLY A 103 -19.22 -4.84 17.15
N ILE A 104 -20.23 -4.07 16.75
CA ILE A 104 -20.38 -2.64 17.05
C ILE A 104 -21.64 -2.46 17.88
N PHE A 105 -21.52 -1.80 19.03
CA PHE A 105 -22.66 -1.45 19.88
C PHE A 105 -23.11 -0.01 19.61
N LEU A 106 -24.30 0.14 19.04
CA LEU A 106 -24.92 1.41 18.70
C LEU A 106 -25.87 1.82 19.83
N ARG A 107 -25.54 2.90 20.53
CA ARG A 107 -26.42 3.44 21.58
C ARG A 107 -27.69 4.03 20.96
N SER A 108 -28.86 3.64 21.46
CA SER A 108 -30.10 4.37 21.16
C SER A 108 -30.01 5.78 21.77
N ARG A 109 -30.24 6.81 20.94
CA ARG A 109 -30.35 8.20 21.43
C ARG A 109 -31.56 8.35 22.34
#